data_AF-K1TF10-F1
#
_entry.id   AF-K1TF10-F1
#
_cell.length_a   1.000
_cell.length_b   1.000
_cell.length_c   1.000
_cell.angle_alpha   90.00
_cell.angle_beta   90.00
_cell.angle_gamma   90.00
#
_symmetry.space_group_name_H-M   'P 1'
#
loop_
_entity.id
_entity.type
_entity.pdbx_description
1 polymer ?
#
loop_
_entity_poly.entity_id
_entity_poly.type
_entity_poly.pdbx_seq_one_letter_code
_entity_poly.pdbx_strand_id
1 'polypeptide(L)'
;MENKVIQDRLALLRKKMQEEGIDFYMMPTADFHNSEYVNDYFKVREYFCNFTGSNGTLVVWKDGAGLWTDGRYFIQAEAELEGTTVELF
;
A
#
# COMPACT_ATOMS: atom_id res chain seq x y z
N MET A 1 11.37 11.88 7.54
CA MET A 1 10.63 12.04 8.84
C MET A 1 9.68 10.85 8.98
N GLU A 2 9.41 10.32 10.18
CA GLU A 2 8.49 9.17 10.32
C GLU A 2 7.06 9.54 9.89
N ASN A 3 6.44 8.69 9.05
CA ASN A 3 5.03 8.79 8.68
C ASN A 3 4.19 7.90 9.61
N LYS A 4 3.93 8.40 10.82
CA LYS A 4 3.20 7.66 11.86
C LYS A 4 1.80 7.20 11.45
N VAL A 5 1.11 8.00 10.62
CA VAL A 5 -0.24 7.67 10.15
C VAL A 5 -0.25 6.35 9.37
N ILE A 6 0.72 6.17 8.46
CA ILE A 6 0.82 4.94 7.68
C ILE A 6 1.30 3.77 8.55
N GLN A 7 2.29 3.99 9.41
CA GLN A 7 2.80 2.96 10.30
C GLN A 7 1.69 2.41 11.23
N ASP A 8 0.86 3.28 11.79
CA ASP A 8 -0.27 2.89 12.65
C ASP A 8 -1.32 2.10 11.86
N ARG A 9 -1.64 2.50 10.63
CA ARG A 9 -2.56 1.76 9.73
C ARG A 9 -2.04 0.35 9.44
N LEU A 10 -0.75 0.23 9.10
CA LEU A 10 -0.12 -1.07 8.85
C LEU A 10 -0.09 -1.94 10.11
N ALA A 11 0.16 -1.36 11.29
CA ALA A 11 0.11 -2.08 12.56
C ALA A 11 -1.29 -2.65 12.84
N LEU A 12 -2.34 -1.84 12.62
CA LEU A 12 -3.74 -2.28 12.77
C LEU A 12 -4.10 -3.38 11.76
N LEU A 13 -3.68 -3.24 10.50
CA LEU A 13 -3.88 -4.26 9.48
C LEU A 13 -3.21 -5.58 9.87
N ARG A 14 -1.94 -5.55 10.28
CA ARG A 14 -1.19 -6.74 10.71
C ARG A 14 -1.83 -7.43 11.91
N LYS A 15 -2.32 -6.66 12.88
CA LYS A 15 -3.07 -7.21 14.01
C LYS A 15 -4.30 -7.99 13.52
N LYS A 16 -5.06 -7.40 12.59
CA LYS A 16 -6.24 -8.05 12.04
C LYS A 16 -5.90 -9.28 11.20
N MET A 17 -4.85 -9.21 10.39
CA MET A 17 -4.32 -10.35 9.65
C MET A 17 -3.98 -11.52 10.58
N GLN A 18 -3.32 -11.25 11.71
CA GLN A 18 -3.00 -12.27 12.70
C GLN A 18 -4.25 -12.90 13.33
N GLU A 19 -5.26 -12.09 13.68
CA GLU A 19 -6.54 -12.58 14.23
C GLU A 19 -7.27 -13.52 13.25
N GLU A 20 -7.17 -13.25 11.94
CA GLU A 20 -7.85 -14.01 10.88
C GLU A 20 -6.99 -15.12 10.27
N GLY A 21 -5.74 -15.29 10.71
CA GLY A 21 -4.82 -16.28 10.15
C GLY A 21 -4.37 -16.00 8.71
N ILE A 22 -4.20 -14.72 8.36
CA ILE A 22 -3.76 -14.25 7.02
C ILE A 22 -2.26 -13.93 7.05
N ASP A 23 -1.46 -14.61 6.22
CA ASP A 23 -0.01 -14.38 6.14
C ASP A 23 0.36 -13.17 5.26
N PHE A 24 -0.36 -12.98 4.15
CA PHE A 24 -0.15 -11.92 3.17
C PHE A 24 -1.47 -11.27 2.77
N TYR A 25 -1.47 -9.94 2.68
CA TYR A 25 -2.62 -9.16 2.24
C TYR A 25 -2.23 -8.28 1.05
N MET A 26 -2.91 -8.48 -0.08
CA MET A 26 -2.62 -7.79 -1.35
C MET A 26 -3.69 -6.73 -1.65
N MET A 27 -3.25 -5.53 -2.01
CA MET A 27 -4.07 -4.36 -2.32
C MET A 27 -3.67 -3.80 -3.69
N PRO A 28 -4.34 -4.25 -4.77
CA PRO A 28 -4.14 -3.67 -6.10
C PRO A 28 -4.85 -2.32 -6.22
N THR A 29 -4.51 -1.56 -7.26
CA THR A 29 -5.39 -0.49 -7.76
C THR A 29 -6.44 -1.10 -8.67
N ALA A 30 -7.57 -1.46 -8.08
CA ALA A 30 -8.71 -1.98 -8.82
C ALA A 30 -10.02 -1.68 -8.08
N ASP A 31 -11.08 -1.45 -8.85
CA ASP A 31 -12.44 -1.55 -8.38
C ASP A 31 -13.01 -2.94 -8.73
N PHE A 32 -14.30 -3.16 -8.51
CA PHE A 32 -14.96 -4.43 -8.85
C PHE A 32 -15.02 -4.73 -10.36
N HIS A 33 -14.54 -3.82 -11.21
CA HIS A 33 -14.54 -3.93 -12.67
C HIS A 33 -13.13 -3.88 -13.26
N ASN A 34 -12.08 -3.86 -12.42
CA ASN A 34 -10.70 -3.73 -12.84
C ASN A 34 -10.47 -2.49 -13.73
N SER A 35 -11.13 -1.37 -13.38
CA SER A 35 -10.95 -0.10 -14.06
C SER A 35 -9.51 0.40 -13.93
N GLU A 36 -8.99 1.02 -14.99
CA GLU A 36 -7.63 1.61 -15.00
C GLU A 36 -7.50 2.77 -14.01
N TYR A 37 -8.55 3.58 -13.88
CA TYR A 37 -8.65 4.65 -12.90
C TYR A 37 -9.86 4.42 -12.03
N VAL A 38 -9.64 4.44 -10.71
CA VAL A 38 -10.67 4.13 -9.73
C VAL A 38 -11.07 5.37 -8.92
N ASN A 39 -12.31 5.39 -8.44
CA ASN A 39 -12.77 6.41 -7.49
C ASN A 39 -11.96 6.34 -6.18
N ASP A 40 -11.86 7.46 -5.45
CA ASP A 40 -11.16 7.56 -4.16
C ASP A 40 -11.56 6.47 -3.16
N TYR A 41 -12.82 6.02 -3.17
CA TYR A 41 -13.29 4.90 -2.35
C TYR A 41 -12.45 3.61 -2.53
N PHE A 42 -11.98 3.34 -3.74
CA PHE A 42 -11.22 2.14 -4.09
C PHE A 42 -9.70 2.34 -3.98
N LYS A 43 -9.21 3.53 -3.60
CA LYS A 43 -7.78 3.81 -3.43
C LYS A 43 -7.24 3.27 -2.09
N VAL A 44 -7.56 2.02 -1.78
CA VAL A 44 -7.16 1.34 -0.55
C VAL A 44 -5.63 1.27 -0.42
N ARG A 45 -4.94 1.02 -1.53
CA ARG A 45 -3.48 1.03 -1.60
C ARG A 45 -2.91 2.38 -1.14
N GLU A 46 -3.40 3.50 -1.68
CA GLU A 46 -2.97 4.85 -1.26
C GLU A 46 -3.19 5.08 0.24
N TYR A 47 -4.34 4.66 0.77
CA TYR A 47 -4.63 4.75 2.20
C TYR A 47 -3.59 4.02 3.07
N PHE A 48 -3.08 2.87 2.65
CA PHE A 48 -2.12 2.07 3.43
C PHE A 48 -0.65 2.32 3.13
N CYS A 49 -0.28 3.04 2.07
CA CYS A 49 1.13 3.33 1.77
C CYS A 49 1.47 4.79 1.42
N ASN A 50 0.49 5.70 1.42
CA ASN A 50 0.68 7.12 1.04
C ASN A 50 1.04 7.36 -0.44
N PHE A 51 1.14 6.31 -1.26
CA PHE A 51 1.47 6.42 -2.67
C PHE A 51 0.23 6.73 -3.54
N THR A 52 0.25 7.88 -4.22
CA THR A 52 -0.88 8.46 -4.97
C THR A 52 -0.85 8.16 -6.48
N GLY A 53 0.20 7.51 -6.98
CA GLY A 53 0.32 7.18 -8.42
C GLY A 53 -0.79 6.25 -8.91
N SER A 54 -1.22 6.35 -10.17
CA SER A 54 -2.42 5.64 -10.62
C SER A 54 -2.24 4.13 -10.82
N ASN A 55 -1.01 3.61 -10.76
CA ASN A 55 -0.73 2.18 -10.90
C ASN A 55 0.16 1.68 -9.77
N GLY A 56 -0.23 0.59 -9.14
CA GLY A 56 0.61 -0.11 -8.19
C GLY A 56 -0.13 -1.18 -7.41
N THR A 57 0.62 -2.10 -6.81
CA THR A 57 0.12 -3.16 -5.94
C THR A 57 0.90 -3.14 -4.64
N LEU A 58 0.19 -2.99 -3.52
CA LEU A 58 0.77 -3.08 -2.18
C LEU A 58 0.55 -4.49 -1.63
N VAL A 59 1.61 -5.12 -1.11
CA VAL A 59 1.54 -6.38 -0.39
C VAL A 59 2.04 -6.16 1.02
N VAL A 60 1.25 -6.56 2.02
CA VAL A 60 1.61 -6.48 3.44
C VAL A 60 1.74 -7.89 3.98
N TRP A 61 2.81 -8.15 4.72
CA TRP A 61 3.02 -9.38 5.49
C TRP A 61 3.33 -9.05 6.94
N LYS A 62 3.50 -10.10 7.75
CA LYS A 62 3.75 -9.99 9.19
C LYS A 62 4.85 -8.98 9.55
N ASP A 63 5.96 -9.04 8.83
CA ASP A 63 7.19 -8.33 9.19
C ASP A 63 7.55 -7.19 8.21
N GLY A 64 6.69 -6.87 7.24
CA GLY A 64 7.00 -5.85 6.23
C GLY A 64 5.85 -5.51 5.28
N ALA A 65 6.14 -4.64 4.33
CA ALA A 65 5.21 -4.23 3.28
C ALA A 65 6.00 -3.79 2.03
N GLY A 66 5.49 -4.11 0.86
CA GLY A 66 6.13 -3.83 -0.43
C GLY A 66 5.15 -3.25 -1.43
N LEU A 67 5.58 -2.22 -2.17
CA LEU A 67 4.86 -1.61 -3.27
C LEU A 67 5.54 -1.97 -4.60
N TRP A 68 4.79 -2.55 -5.52
CA TRP A 68 5.18 -2.68 -6.93
C TRP A 68 4.49 -1.61 -7.74
N THR A 69 5.24 -0.94 -8.61
CA THR A 69 4.72 -0.01 -9.61
C THR A 69 5.56 -0.09 -10.87
N ASP A 70 5.26 0.74 -11.86
CA ASP A 70 6.01 0.83 -13.11
C ASP A 70 6.90 2.08 -13.17
N GLY A 71 7.80 2.12 -14.14
CA GLY A 71 8.86 3.14 -14.22
C GLY A 71 8.39 4.59 -14.30
N ARG A 72 7.10 4.85 -14.60
CA ARG A 72 6.53 6.20 -14.55
C ARG A 72 6.53 6.77 -13.12
N TYR A 73 6.52 5.91 -12.11
CA TYR A 73 6.25 6.27 -10.72
C TYR A 73 7.41 6.07 -9.76
N PHE A 74 8.57 5.56 -10.17
CA PHE A 74 9.66 5.25 -9.22
C PHE A 74 10.08 6.46 -8.37
N ILE A 75 10.33 7.61 -8.99
CA ILE A 75 10.73 8.84 -8.26
C ILE A 75 9.61 9.30 -7.31
N GLN A 76 8.36 9.24 -7.77
CA GLN A 76 7.20 9.61 -6.94
C GLN A 76 7.05 8.65 -5.76
N ALA A 77 7.16 7.34 -5.99
CA ALA A 77 7.01 6.32 -4.97
C ALA A 77 8.11 6.45 -3.91
N GLU A 78 9.38 6.59 -4.30
CA GLU A 78 10.47 6.80 -3.33
C GLU A 78 10.21 8.00 -2.41
N ALA A 79 9.73 9.12 -2.97
CA ALA A 79 9.41 10.31 -2.20
C ALA A 79 8.18 10.13 -1.29
N GLU A 80 7.09 9.55 -1.80
CA GLU A 80 5.84 9.40 -1.06
C GLU A 80 5.88 8.29 0.01
N LEU A 81 6.72 7.27 -0.19
CA LEU A 81 6.93 6.17 0.76
C LEU A 81 7.89 6.54 1.90
N GLU A 82 8.58 7.69 1.85
CA GLU A 82 9.55 8.07 2.87
C GLU A 82 8.92 8.02 4.29
N GLY A 83 9.56 7.25 5.19
CA GLY A 83 9.12 7.12 6.58
C GLY A 83 7.89 6.23 6.81
N THR A 84 7.34 5.58 5.77
CA THR A 84 6.15 4.71 5.88
C THR A 84 6.47 3.26 6.29
N THR A 85 7.72 2.81 6.16
CA THR A 85 8.18 1.39 6.25
C THR A 85 7.74 0.49 5.09
N VAL A 86 7.13 1.04 4.04
CA VAL A 86 6.85 0.30 2.81
C VAL A 86 8.06 0.38 1.89
N GLU A 87 8.52 -0.76 1.38
CA GLU A 87 9.64 -0.85 0.43
C GLU A 87 9.13 -0.78 -1.01
N LEU A 88 9.85 -0.05 -1.87
CA LEU A 88 9.59 -0.05 -3.32
C LEU A 88 10.31 -1.25 -3.95
N PHE A 89 9.60 -2.03 -4.77
CA PHE A 89 10.10 -3.18 -5.52
C PHE A 89 9.99 -2.98 -7.04
#